data_AF-A0AAP0B183-F1
#
_entry.id   AF-A0AAP0B183-F1
#
_cell.length_a   1.000
_cell.length_b   1.000
_cell.length_c   1.000
_cell.angle_alpha   90.00
_cell.angle_beta   90.00
_cell.angle_gamma   90.00
#
_symmetry.space_group_name_H-M   'P 1'
#
loop_
_entity.id
_entity.type
_entity.pdbx_description
1 polymer ?
#
loop_
_entity_poly.entity_id
_entity_poly.type
_entity_poly.pdbx_seq_one_letter_code
_entity_poly.pdbx_strand_id
1 'polypeptide(L)'
;MSDCMRKFSRKAAILAQGIRDRVNLGPKITETVKGKLSLGIRILQAGGIQRVFRRSFSFRKREKLLKAFQCYLSTTAGPIAGLLFVSNKKVVFISDRPLIVFSSDGKFSCILDYLRFI
;
A
#
# COMPACT_ATOMS: atom_id res chain seq x y z
N MET A 1 13.66 19.55 35.86
CA MET A 1 13.76 19.83 34.40
C MET A 1 14.68 18.82 33.68
N SER A 2 14.58 17.52 33.96
CA SER A 2 15.55 16.51 33.48
C SER A 2 14.91 15.18 33.03
N ASP A 3 13.69 14.90 33.50
CA ASP A 3 12.98 13.65 33.21
C ASP A 3 12.27 13.66 31.84
N CYS A 4 11.71 14.82 31.47
CA CYS A 4 11.07 15.04 30.18
C CYS A 4 12.07 14.83 29.03
N MET A 5 13.26 15.41 29.15
CA MET A 5 14.34 15.27 28.16
C MET A 5 14.79 13.81 28.00
N ARG A 6 14.97 13.08 29.11
CA ARG A 6 15.32 11.64 29.07
C ARG A 6 14.26 10.79 28.37
N LYS A 7 12.98 11.07 28.62
CA LYS A 7 11.85 10.35 28.01
C LYS A 7 11.75 10.62 26.50
N PHE A 8 11.96 11.86 26.07
CA PHE A 8 12.02 12.22 24.65
C PHE A 8 13.22 11.59 23.95
N SER A 9 14.41 11.64 24.54
CA SER A 9 15.61 10.97 23.99
C SER A 9 15.43 9.47 23.85
N ARG A 10 14.80 8.80 24.84
CA ARG A 10 14.52 7.36 24.76
C ARG A 10 13.50 7.02 23.67
N LYS A 11 12.43 7.82 23.53
CA LYS A 11 11.44 7.65 22.46
C LYS A 11 12.05 7.89 21.07
N ALA A 12 12.90 8.91 20.94
CA ALA A 12 13.63 9.19 19.71
C ALA A 12 14.62 8.07 19.37
N ALA A 13 15.29 7.50 20.37
CA ALA A 13 16.18 6.35 20.19
C ALA A 13 15.42 5.09 19.75
N ILE A 14 14.24 4.82 20.32
CA ILE A 14 13.38 3.69 19.90
C ILE A 14 12.87 3.90 18.47
N LEU A 15 12.48 5.13 18.11
CA LEU A 15 12.07 5.46 16.75
C LEU A 15 13.23 5.32 15.76
N ALA A 16 14.41 5.82 16.12
CA ALA A 16 15.63 5.72 15.31
C ALA A 16 16.09 4.27 15.17
N GLN A 17 15.97 3.46 16.22
CA GLN A 17 16.26 2.03 16.21
C GLN A 17 15.27 1.29 15.31
N GLY A 18 13.96 1.56 15.45
CA GLY A 18 12.95 0.98 14.56
C GLY A 18 13.10 1.40 13.10
N ILE A 19 13.63 2.59 12.82
CA ILE A 19 13.99 3.02 11.45
C ILE A 19 15.26 2.30 10.99
N ARG A 20 16.31 2.20 11.81
CA ARG A 20 17.57 1.50 11.49
C ARG A 20 17.35 0.01 11.28
N ASP A 21 16.56 -0.65 12.12
CA ASP A 21 16.22 -2.07 12.00
C ASP A 21 15.38 -2.36 10.75
N ARG A 22 14.57 -1.39 10.30
CA ARG A 22 13.85 -1.45 9.01
C ARG A 22 14.76 -1.13 7.81
N VAL A 23 15.82 -0.35 8.01
CA VAL A 23 16.77 0.08 6.97
C VAL A 23 17.97 -0.87 6.82
N ASN A 24 18.20 -1.78 7.77
CA ASN A 24 19.25 -2.81 7.66
C ASN A 24 18.79 -4.09 6.91
N LEU A 25 17.60 -4.10 6.32
CA LEU A 25 17.07 -5.24 5.57
C LEU A 25 17.39 -5.20 4.05
N GLY A 26 18.67 -5.03 3.70
CA GLY A 26 19.20 -5.26 2.35
C GLY A 26 18.48 -4.55 1.17
N PRO A 27 18.73 -4.96 -0.09
CA PRO A 27 18.23 -4.27 -1.30
C PRO A 27 16.69 -4.14 -1.43
N LYS A 28 15.90 -4.77 -0.53
CA LYS A 28 14.42 -4.76 -0.54
C LYS A 28 13.79 -3.47 -0.01
N ILE A 29 14.56 -2.58 0.61
CA ILE A 29 14.05 -1.30 1.12
C ILE A 29 13.75 -0.33 -0.01
N THR A 30 14.61 -0.25 -1.03
CA THR A 30 14.37 0.62 -2.19
C THR A 30 13.05 0.27 -2.86
N GLU A 31 12.76 -1.02 -3.01
CA GLU A 31 11.49 -1.49 -3.58
C GLU A 31 10.29 -1.23 -2.66
N THR A 32 10.45 -1.43 -1.34
CA THR A 32 9.41 -1.19 -0.34
C THR A 32 9.08 0.30 -0.17
N VAL A 33 10.10 1.17 -0.17
CA VAL A 33 9.96 2.62 -0.09
C VAL A 33 9.40 3.17 -1.40
N LYS A 34 9.87 2.70 -2.56
CA LYS A 34 9.27 3.04 -3.87
C LYS A 34 7.79 2.66 -3.92
N GLY A 35 7.42 1.47 -3.43
CA GLY A 35 6.03 1.03 -3.40
C GLY A 35 5.14 1.96 -2.58
N LYS A 36 5.51 2.21 -1.31
CA LYS A 36 4.77 3.13 -0.43
C LYS A 36 4.70 4.56 -0.97
N LEU A 37 5.80 5.06 -1.56
CA LEU A 37 5.82 6.36 -2.23
C LEU A 37 4.91 6.39 -3.45
N SER A 38 4.85 5.31 -4.24
CA SER A 38 4.04 5.25 -5.45
C SER A 38 2.55 5.38 -5.15
N LEU A 39 2.04 4.68 -4.13
CA LEU A 39 0.63 4.81 -3.73
C LEU A 39 0.36 6.15 -3.07
N GLY A 40 1.28 6.66 -2.24
CA GLY A 40 1.18 8.00 -1.66
C GLY A 40 1.10 9.09 -2.72
N ILE A 41 1.95 9.03 -3.75
CA ILE A 41 1.92 9.93 -4.91
C ILE A 41 0.59 9.80 -5.65
N ARG A 42 0.09 8.58 -5.88
CA ARG A 42 -1.23 8.36 -6.52
C ARG A 42 -2.36 8.98 -5.71
N ILE A 43 -2.33 8.89 -4.38
CA ILE A 43 -3.31 9.52 -3.49
C ILE A 43 -3.23 11.04 -3.59
N LEU A 44 -2.03 11.62 -3.56
CA LEU A 44 -1.82 13.06 -3.69
C LEU A 44 -2.27 13.58 -5.06
N GLN A 45 -1.83 12.94 -6.15
CA GLN A 45 -2.21 13.28 -7.53
C GLN A 45 -3.71 13.12 -7.80
N ALA A 46 -4.35 12.14 -7.15
CA ALA A 46 -5.79 12.00 -7.21
C ALA A 46 -6.50 13.11 -6.43
N GLY A 47 -5.88 13.68 -5.40
CA GLY A 47 -6.51 14.63 -4.48
C GLY A 47 -7.28 13.93 -3.36
N GLY A 48 -6.80 12.77 -2.91
CA GLY A 48 -7.33 12.01 -1.79
C GLY A 48 -7.79 10.59 -2.14
N ILE A 49 -7.97 9.78 -1.08
CA ILE A 49 -8.32 8.35 -1.16
C ILE A 49 -9.62 8.11 -1.95
N GLN A 50 -10.63 8.95 -1.76
CA GLN A 50 -11.90 8.83 -2.47
C GLN A 50 -11.74 9.08 -3.98
N ARG A 51 -10.81 9.94 -4.38
CA ARG A 51 -10.53 10.21 -5.79
C ARG A 51 -9.67 9.13 -6.42
N VAL A 52 -8.75 8.50 -5.68
CA VAL A 52 -8.09 7.25 -6.11
C VAL A 52 -9.14 6.19 -6.36
N PHE A 53 -10.07 6.02 -5.42
CA PHE A 53 -11.21 5.14 -5.60
C PHE A 53 -12.07 5.51 -6.82
N ARG A 54 -12.19 6.78 -7.21
CA ARG A 54 -12.96 7.12 -8.42
C ARG A 54 -12.17 6.94 -9.72
N ARG A 55 -10.85 7.06 -9.69
CA ARG A 55 -9.98 6.93 -10.87
C ARG A 55 -9.60 5.49 -11.17
N SER A 56 -9.26 4.71 -10.14
CA SER A 56 -8.90 3.30 -10.27
C SER A 56 -10.11 2.41 -10.55
N PHE A 57 -11.32 2.94 -10.42
CA PHE A 57 -12.55 2.20 -10.55
C PHE A 57 -13.33 2.87 -11.68
N SER A 58 -13.76 2.12 -12.69
CA SER A 58 -14.75 2.59 -13.67
C SER A 58 -16.06 2.88 -12.93
N PHE A 59 -16.14 4.06 -12.33
CA PHE A 59 -17.13 4.44 -11.33
C PHE A 59 -18.53 4.38 -11.94
N ARG A 60 -19.35 3.42 -11.52
CA ARG A 60 -20.77 3.40 -11.90
C ARG A 60 -21.49 4.50 -11.14
N LYS A 61 -22.43 5.23 -11.78
CA LYS A 61 -23.13 6.44 -11.28
C LYS A 61 -23.82 6.32 -9.89
N ARG A 62 -23.75 5.19 -9.18
CA ARG A 62 -24.35 4.93 -7.85
C ARG A 62 -23.43 4.21 -6.86
N GLU A 63 -22.18 3.98 -7.24
CA GLU A 63 -21.23 3.33 -6.36
C GLU A 63 -20.66 4.32 -5.34
N LYS A 64 -20.62 3.95 -4.06
CA LYS A 64 -20.07 4.79 -3.00
C LYS A 64 -19.02 4.00 -2.23
N LEU A 65 -17.85 4.61 -2.06
CA LEU A 65 -16.83 4.10 -1.14
C LEU A 65 -17.36 4.18 0.28
N LEU A 66 -17.36 3.07 1.00
CA LEU A 66 -17.77 2.97 2.39
C LEU A 66 -16.54 3.07 3.31
N LYS A 67 -15.49 2.31 3.00
CA LYS A 67 -14.26 2.31 3.79
C LYS A 67 -13.02 1.97 2.98
N ALA A 68 -11.87 2.42 3.46
CA ALA A 68 -10.56 2.00 2.99
C ALA A 68 -9.75 1.49 4.18
N PHE A 69 -9.04 0.38 4.02
CA PHE A 69 -8.20 -0.24 5.04
C PHE A 69 -6.81 -0.51 4.49
N GLN A 70 -5.78 -0.27 5.30
CA GLN A 70 -4.46 -0.81 5.00
C GLN A 70 -4.46 -2.30 5.35
N CYS A 71 -4.05 -3.15 4.40
CA CYS A 71 -4.06 -4.59 4.60
C CYS A 71 -2.92 -5.29 3.83
N TYR A 72 -2.78 -6.58 4.06
CA TYR A 72 -1.86 -7.46 3.33
C TYR A 72 -2.67 -8.54 2.61
N LEU A 73 -2.41 -8.72 1.32
CA LEU A 73 -2.92 -9.84 0.54
C LEU A 73 -1.91 -10.98 0.58
N SER A 74 -2.34 -12.14 1.08
CA SER A 74 -1.49 -13.34 1.10
C SER A 74 -1.42 -13.95 -0.30
N THR A 75 -0.22 -14.17 -0.81
CA THR A 75 0.02 -14.86 -2.09
C THR A 75 1.04 -16.00 -1.89
N THR A 76 1.17 -16.88 -2.88
CA THR A 76 2.17 -17.97 -2.86
C THR A 76 3.61 -17.45 -2.82
N ALA A 77 3.86 -16.25 -3.36
CA ALA A 77 5.14 -15.55 -3.28
C ALA A 77 5.33 -14.74 -1.99
N GLY A 78 4.35 -14.79 -1.07
CA GLY A 78 4.34 -14.07 0.20
C GLY A 78 3.32 -12.94 0.27
N PRO A 79 3.24 -12.24 1.42
CA PRO A 79 2.28 -11.17 1.63
C PRO A 79 2.62 -9.91 0.84
N ILE A 80 1.59 -9.23 0.36
CA ILE A 80 1.68 -8.00 -0.41
C ILE A 80 0.90 -6.89 0.30
N ALA A 81 1.57 -5.80 0.65
CA ALA A 81 0.92 -4.64 1.26
C ALA A 81 0.06 -3.88 0.25
N GLY A 82 -1.05 -3.31 0.70
CA GLY A 82 -1.91 -2.48 -0.12
C GLY A 82 -3.08 -1.85 0.63
N LEU A 83 -3.96 -1.22 -0.14
CA LEU A 83 -5.23 -0.67 0.33
C LEU A 83 -6.41 -1.53 -0.14
N LEU A 84 -7.25 -1.94 0.79
CA LEU A 84 -8.55 -2.54 0.53
C LEU A 84 -9.63 -1.48 0.56
N PHE A 85 -10.28 -1.26 -0.58
CA PHE A 85 -11.43 -0.39 -0.72
C PHE A 85 -12.70 -1.22 -0.69
N VAL A 86 -13.61 -0.88 0.22
CA VAL A 86 -14.93 -1.48 0.34
C VAL A 86 -15.96 -0.46 -0.10
N SER A 87 -16.68 -0.75 -1.18
CA SER A 87 -17.81 0.04 -1.66
C SER A 87 -19.13 -0.68 -1.39
N ASN A 88 -20.25 0.00 -1.64
CA ASN A 88 -21.57 -0.63 -1.59
C ASN A 88 -21.85 -1.63 -2.74
N LYS A 89 -20.88 -1.85 -3.65
CA LYS A 89 -21.03 -2.73 -4.82
C LYS A 89 -19.89 -3.72 -5.02
N LYS A 90 -18.68 -3.40 -4.56
CA LYS A 90 -17.49 -4.23 -4.76
C LYS A 90 -16.42 -4.03 -3.71
N VAL A 91 -15.49 -4.97 -3.65
CA VAL A 91 -14.27 -4.88 -2.87
C VAL A 91 -13.07 -4.89 -3.82
N VAL A 92 -12.10 -4.02 -3.58
CA VAL A 92 -10.91 -3.93 -4.45
C VAL A 92 -9.67 -3.73 -3.62
N PHE A 93 -8.63 -4.47 -3.97
CA PHE A 93 -7.31 -4.34 -3.39
C PHE A 93 -6.39 -3.61 -4.39
N ILE A 94 -5.73 -2.54 -3.95
CA ILE A 94 -4.68 -1.86 -4.70
C ILE A 94 -3.37 -2.12 -3.98
N SER A 95 -2.41 -2.74 -4.66
CA SER A 95 -1.12 -3.06 -4.07
C SER A 95 -0.22 -1.83 -4.00
N ASP A 96 0.64 -1.77 -2.99
CA ASP A 96 1.68 -0.73 -2.87
C ASP A 96 2.74 -0.89 -3.96
N ARG A 97 2.88 -2.08 -4.55
CA ARG A 97 3.82 -2.39 -5.62
C ARG A 97 3.14 -3.09 -6.79
N PRO A 98 3.65 -2.96 -8.02
CA PRO A 98 3.06 -3.63 -9.17
C PRO A 98 3.12 -5.16 -9.01
N LEU A 99 2.03 -5.85 -9.35
CA LEU A 99 1.99 -7.31 -9.40
C LEU A 99 2.31 -7.77 -10.81
N ILE A 100 3.31 -8.63 -10.96
CA ILE A 100 3.58 -9.28 -12.23
C ILE A 100 2.78 -10.57 -12.25
N VAL A 101 1.74 -10.61 -13.08
CA VAL A 101 0.94 -11.81 -13.32
C VAL A 101 1.39 -12.43 -14.62
N PHE A 102 1.82 -13.69 -14.54
CA PHE A 102 2.18 -14.47 -15.71
C PHE A 102 0.92 -15.15 -16.26
N SER A 103 0.75 -15.08 -17.58
CA SER A 103 -0.21 -15.90 -18.32
C SER A 103 0.07 -17.38 -18.06
N SER A 104 -0.96 -18.22 -18.14
CA SER A 104 -0.85 -19.67 -17.97
C SER A 104 0.13 -20.33 -18.95
N ASP A 105 0.42 -19.67 -20.08
CA ASP A 105 1.41 -20.13 -21.07
C ASP A 105 2.85 -19.64 -20.79
N GLY A 106 3.05 -18.80 -19.77
CA GLY A 106 4.34 -18.23 -19.37
C GLY A 106 4.93 -17.23 -20.35
N LYS A 107 4.28 -16.93 -21.48
CA LYS A 107 4.84 -16.07 -22.54
C LYS A 107 4.57 -14.59 -22.31
N PHE A 108 3.54 -14.26 -21.54
CA PHE A 108 3.12 -12.89 -21.29
C PHE A 108 3.07 -12.60 -19.80
N SER A 109 3.65 -11.46 -19.41
CA SER A 109 3.52 -10.91 -18.07
C SER A 109 2.72 -9.61 -18.12
N CYS A 110 1.61 -9.55 -17.39
CA CYS A 110 0.84 -8.32 -17.22
C CYS A 110 1.16 -7.71 -15.86
N ILE A 111 1.41 -6.40 -15.84
CA ILE A 111 1.53 -5.64 -14.60
C ILE A 111 0.13 -5.26 -14.14
N LEU A 112 -0.30 -5.82 -13.01
CA LEU A 112 -1.54 -5.49 -12.33
C LEU A 112 -1.25 -4.72 -11.05
N ASP A 113 -1.75 -3.49 -10.97
CA ASP A 113 -1.63 -2.68 -9.76
C ASP A 113 -2.84 -2.87 -8.82
N TYR A 114 -3.84 -3.64 -9.25
CA TYR A 114 -5.08 -3.84 -8.50
C TYR A 114 -5.72 -5.19 -8.80
N LEU A 115 -6.31 -5.77 -7.77
CA LEU A 115 -7.12 -6.98 -7.83
C LEU A 115 -8.54 -6.64 -7.41
N ARG A 116 -9.50 -7.03 -8.26
CA ARG A 116 -10.92 -6.81 -8.02
C ARG A 116 -11.54 -8.07 -7.43
N PHE A 117 -12.16 -7.93 -6.28
CA PHE A 117 -12.90 -8.99 -5.61
C PHE A 117 -14.39 -8.62 -5.65
N ILE A 118 -15.12 -9.23 -6.60
CA ILE A 118 -16.56 -9.07 -6.89
C ILE A 118 -16.90 -7.63 -7.33
#